data_AF-A0A5J6MFD0-F1
#
_entry.id   AF-A0A5J6MFD0-F1
#
_cell.length_a   1.000
_cell.length_b   1.000
_cell.length_c   1.000
_cell.angle_alpha   90.00
_cell.angle_beta   90.00
_cell.angle_gamma   90.00
#
_symmetry.space_group_name_H-M   'P 1'
#
loop_
_entity.id
_entity.type
_entity.pdbx_description
1 polymer ?
#
loop_
_entity_poly.entity_id
_entity_poly.type
_entity_poly.pdbx_seq_one_letter_code
_entity_poly.pdbx_strand_id
1 'polypeptide(L)' 'MAKNEKTSKSVASLASQALKSPSSVTNKQIKTLAGSVLTQAPDRGTKKK' A
#
# COMPACT_ATOMS: atom_id res chain seq x y z
N MET A 1 -8.66 -8.77 5.01
CA MET A 1 -7.68 -8.82 6.10
C MET A 1 -8.32 -9.42 7.33
N ALA A 2 -7.83 -10.55 7.81
CA ALA A 2 -8.26 -11.16 9.07
C ALA A 2 -7.90 -10.26 10.28
N LYS A 3 -8.48 -10.54 11.45
CA LYS A 3 -8.42 -9.73 12.69
C LYS A 3 -7.01 -9.31 13.17
N ASN A 4 -5.92 -9.90 12.64
CA ASN A 4 -4.53 -9.61 13.03
C ASN A 4 -3.56 -9.48 11.84
N GLU A 5 -4.04 -9.29 10.61
CA GLU A 5 -3.15 -9.07 9.47
C GLU A 5 -2.49 -7.69 9.56
N LYS A 6 -1.18 -7.68 9.84
CA LYS A 6 -0.37 -6.47 9.84
C LYS A 6 0.46 -6.40 8.57
N THR A 7 0.43 -5.24 7.93
CA THR A 7 1.34 -4.90 6.84
C THR A 7 2.78 -4.90 7.36
N SER A 8 3.75 -5.26 6.51
CA SER A 8 5.16 -5.30 6.90
C SER A 8 5.66 -3.95 7.44
N LYS A 9 6.60 -4.00 8.39
CA LYS A 9 7.18 -2.80 9.03
C LYS A 9 7.76 -1.82 8.01
N SER A 10 8.36 -2.32 6.92
CA SER A 10 8.91 -1.48 5.85
C SER A 10 7.85 -0.70 5.09
N VAL A 11 6.74 -1.33 4.72
CA VAL A 11 5.63 -0.67 4.02
C VAL A 11 4.90 0.31 4.94
N ALA A 12 4.73 -0.03 6.21
CA ALA A 12 4.13 0.87 7.21
C ALA A 12 4.99 2.13 7.46
N SER A 13 6.31 1.97 7.59
CA SER A 13 7.24 3.10 7.69
C SER A 13 7.22 3.95 6.43
N LEU A 14 7.18 3.31 5.25
CA LEU A 14 7.14 4.03 3.99
C LEU A 14 5.84 4.83 3.81
N ALA A 15 4.70 4.26 4.19
CA ALA A 15 3.42 4.94 4.18
C ALA A 15 3.43 6.16 5.13
N SER A 16 3.97 5.99 6.34
CA SER A 16 4.12 7.08 7.31
C SER A 16 5.00 8.21 6.76
N GLN A 17 6.09 7.88 6.10
CA GLN A 17 6.98 8.86 5.47
C GLN A 17 6.30 9.58 4.30
N ALA A 18 5.56 8.85 3.45
CA ALA A 18 4.81 9.42 2.34
C ALA A 18 3.74 10.41 2.82
N LEU A 19 3.06 10.11 3.94
CA LEU A 19 2.07 11.01 4.55
C LEU A 19 2.72 12.26 5.15
N LYS A 20 3.86 12.11 5.83
CA LYS A 20 4.56 13.23 6.47
C LYS A 20 5.20 14.17 5.45
N SER A 21 5.79 13.63 4.39
CA SER A 21 6.54 14.40 3.40
C SER A 21 6.49 13.71 2.03
N PRO A 22 5.45 13.96 1.22
CA PRO A 22 5.24 13.26 -0.05
C PRO A 22 6.34 13.54 -1.09
N SER A 23 7.05 14.66 -1.01
CA SER A 23 8.22 14.96 -1.86
C SER A 23 9.47 14.16 -1.49
N SER A 24 9.50 13.52 -0.31
CA SER A 24 10.65 12.73 0.17
C SER A 24 10.64 11.28 -0.32
N VAL A 25 9.53 10.84 -0.95
CA VAL A 25 9.40 9.48 -1.49
C VAL A 25 9.71 9.45 -2.97
N THR A 26 10.54 8.49 -3.36
CA THR A 26 10.95 8.28 -4.74
C THR A 26 9.88 7.56 -5.55
N ASN A 27 9.94 7.67 -6.88
CA ASN A 27 9.08 6.89 -7.79
C ASN A 27 9.14 5.38 -7.55
N LYS A 28 10.31 4.85 -7.14
CA LYS A 28 10.47 3.44 -6.80
C LYS A 28 9.65 3.07 -5.57
N GLN A 29 9.75 3.88 -4.51
CA GLN A 29 8.99 3.70 -3.28
C GLN A 29 7.48 3.78 -3.51
N ILE A 30 7.03 4.74 -4.33
CA ILE A 30 5.62 4.87 -4.71
C ILE A 30 5.13 3.59 -5.41
N LYS A 31 5.89 3.07 -6.38
CA LYS A 31 5.54 1.81 -7.07
C LYS A 31 5.48 0.62 -6.11
N THR A 32 6.41 0.52 -5.16
CA THR A 32 6.41 -0.53 -4.14
C THR A 32 5.19 -0.44 -3.22
N LEU A 33 4.86 0.76 -2.75
CA LEU A 33 3.68 0.99 -1.92
C LEU A 33 2.40 0.66 -2.69
N ALA A 34 2.25 1.18 -3.91
CA ALA A 34 1.09 0.92 -4.76
C ALA A 34 0.92 -0.56 -5.09
N GLY A 35 2.01 -1.26 -5.44
CA GLY A 35 1.98 -2.71 -5.69
C GLY A 35 1.55 -3.51 -4.45
N SER A 36 2.06 -3.15 -3.26
CA SER A 36 1.64 -3.78 -2.00
C SER A 36 0.17 -3.54 -1.68
N VAL A 37 -0.37 -2.38 -2.05
CA VAL A 37 -1.79 -2.07 -1.85
C VAL A 37 -2.64 -2.85 -2.85
N LEU A 38 -2.24 -2.94 -4.11
CA LEU A 38 -2.97 -3.68 -5.15
C LEU A 38 -3.08 -5.18 -4.84
N THR A 39 -2.06 -5.78 -4.21
CA THR A 39 -2.10 -7.20 -3.80
C THR A 39 -2.91 -7.43 -2.53
N GLN A 40 -3.04 -6.42 -1.65
CA GLN A 40 -3.85 -6.48 -0.43
C GLN A 40 -5.29 -6.04 -0.67
N ALA A 41 -5.53 -5.26 -1.72
CA ALA A 41 -6.86 -4.87 -2.15
C ALA A 41 -7.61 -6.15 -2.55
N PRO A 42 -8.79 -6.41 -1.97
CA PRO A 42 -9.61 -7.52 -2.43
C PRO A 42 -9.87 -7.33 -3.92
N ASP A 43 -9.72 -8.40 -4.71
CA ASP A 43 -10.07 -8.38 -6.11
C ASP A 43 -11.56 -8.09 -6.24
N ARG A 44 -11.87 -6.81 -6.48
CA ARG A 44 -13.22 -6.37 -6.81
C ARG A 44 -13.35 -6.57 -8.31
N GLY A 45 -13.43 -7.83 -8.73
CA GLY A 45 -13.86 -8.18 -10.08
C GLY A 45 -15.09 -7.32 -10.38
N THR A 46 -15.01 -6.53 -11.47
CA THR A 46 -16.10 -5.64 -11.87
C THR A 46 -17.39 -6.44 -11.79
N LYS A 47 -18.31 -6.09 -10.87
CA LYS A 47 -19.62 -6.74 -10.81
C LYS A 47 -20.23 -6.55 -12.19
N LYS A 48 -20.21 -7.59 -13.04
CA LYS A 48 -21.10 -7.64 -14.19
C LYS A 48 -22.51 -7.63 -13.60
N LYS A 49 -23.28 -6.62 -14.00
CA LYS A 49 -24.69 -6.45 -13.65
C LYS A 49 -25.47 -7.71 -13.98
#